data_AF-A0AAI8AMT9-F1
#
_entry.id   AF-A0AAI8AMT9-F1
#
_cell.length_a   1.000
_cell.length_b   1.000
_cell.length_c   1.000
_cell.angle_alpha   90.00
_cell.angle_beta   90.00
_cell.angle_gamma   90.00
#
_symmetry.space_group_name_H-M   'P 1'
#
loop_
_entity.id
_entity.type
_entity.pdbx_description
1 polymer ?
#
loop_
_entity_poly.entity_id
_entity_poly.type
_entity_poly.pdbx_seq_one_letter_code
_entity_poly.pdbx_strand_id
1 'polypeptide(L)'
;MIPNFNFNFQQEKLPTVKELWDSKSEGYKKWIFYFLGAIIFLFLLNIILVILLGIASANNRLSILPAEANVNSANNTNSNQNSDIIALPVISLFFIFISLVYFLVSIVHSFKAKTFIRLGATTGAWIIISDVLFVILFIRVLTQIVQNSQQLFTDSNFEVSLFFVFLIITIIWTSFTYAFLFRKINFIRYEFINSFNNEAFQEQMKAMQNNPENFANIFDLFNKQNNASNNPFVNPQGMNPNGQPKSTATHQSENSKEAEARKKVENLSIDDLYSLAEKLEISSYKTMPTKELMETIIKILASN
;
A
#
# COMPACT_ATOMS: atom_id res chain seq x y z
N MET A 1 -44.51 -18.06 -2.46
CA MET A 1 -43.81 -18.14 -3.76
C MET A 1 -42.53 -17.33 -3.64
N ILE A 2 -41.40 -18.01 -3.47
CA ILE A 2 -40.08 -17.37 -3.42
C ILE A 2 -39.72 -17.01 -4.87
N PRO A 3 -39.36 -15.76 -5.19
CA PRO A 3 -38.94 -15.41 -6.54
C PRO A 3 -37.71 -16.25 -6.89
N ASN A 4 -37.83 -17.00 -7.98
CA ASN A 4 -36.74 -17.77 -8.55
C ASN A 4 -35.76 -16.77 -9.18
N PHE A 5 -34.82 -16.28 -8.38
CA PHE A 5 -33.73 -15.44 -8.87
C PHE A 5 -32.81 -16.31 -9.72
N ASN A 6 -33.17 -16.44 -10.99
CA ASN A 6 -32.31 -17.00 -12.01
C ASN A 6 -31.22 -15.95 -12.29
N PHE A 7 -30.18 -15.92 -11.45
CA PHE A 7 -28.93 -15.23 -11.73
C PHE A 7 -28.26 -15.94 -12.90
N ASN A 8 -28.76 -15.67 -14.11
CA ASN A 8 -28.12 -16.08 -15.34
C ASN A 8 -26.95 -15.11 -15.58
N PHE A 9 -25.97 -15.15 -14.67
CA PHE A 9 -24.63 -14.74 -15.00
C PHE A 9 -24.17 -15.73 -16.07
N GLN A 10 -24.27 -15.35 -17.34
CA GLN A 10 -23.26 -15.75 -18.30
C GLN A 10 -21.94 -15.11 -17.84
N GLN A 11 -21.39 -15.64 -16.74
CA GLN A 11 -20.04 -15.38 -16.31
C GLN A 11 -19.19 -15.89 -17.46
N GLU A 12 -18.66 -14.98 -18.27
CA GLU A 12 -17.49 -15.31 -19.07
C GLU A 12 -16.52 -15.97 -18.11
N LYS A 13 -16.26 -17.26 -18.35
CA LYS A 13 -15.45 -18.07 -17.46
C LYS A 13 -14.08 -17.41 -17.42
N LEU A 14 -13.76 -16.75 -16.29
CA LEU A 14 -12.47 -16.15 -16.07
C LEU A 14 -11.40 -17.22 -16.35
N PRO A 15 -10.39 -16.91 -17.18
CA PRO A 15 -9.39 -17.89 -17.58
C PRO A 15 -8.64 -18.38 -16.35
N THR A 16 -8.34 -19.67 -16.33
CA THR A 16 -7.45 -20.29 -15.35
C THR A 16 -6.04 -19.68 -15.44
N VAL A 17 -5.24 -19.77 -14.39
CA VAL A 17 -3.84 -19.33 -14.36
C VAL A 17 -3.05 -19.98 -15.49
N LYS A 18 -3.33 -21.26 -15.77
CA LYS A 18 -2.71 -22.00 -16.87
C LYS A 18 -3.15 -21.48 -18.24
N GLU A 19 -4.45 -21.29 -18.47
CA GLU A 19 -4.96 -20.72 -19.71
C GLU A 19 -4.43 -19.30 -19.95
N LEU A 20 -4.31 -18.49 -18.89
CA LEU A 20 -3.78 -17.13 -18.95
C LEU A 20 -2.28 -17.13 -19.30
N TRP A 21 -1.52 -18.07 -18.73
CA TRP A 21 -0.11 -18.26 -19.07
C TRP A 21 0.06 -18.70 -20.53
N ASP A 22 -0.69 -19.69 -20.99
CA ASP A 22 -0.51 -20.23 -22.34
C ASP A 22 -0.99 -19.25 -23.42
N SER A 23 -2.06 -18.48 -23.17
CA SER A 23 -2.64 -17.56 -24.16
C SER A 23 -1.99 -16.17 -24.22
N LYS A 24 -1.62 -15.58 -23.08
CA LYS A 24 -1.20 -14.17 -23.00
C LYS A 24 0.24 -13.96 -22.54
N SER A 25 0.97 -15.00 -22.12
CA SER A 25 2.30 -14.80 -21.52
C SER A 25 3.30 -14.13 -22.44
N GLU A 26 3.27 -14.36 -23.76
CA GLU A 26 4.21 -13.71 -24.68
C GLU A 26 4.08 -12.19 -24.71
N GLY A 27 2.85 -11.66 -24.69
CA GLY A 27 2.61 -10.22 -24.61
C GLY A 27 3.09 -9.64 -23.28
N TYR A 28 2.84 -10.34 -22.18
CA TYR A 28 3.26 -9.91 -20.85
C TYR A 28 4.78 -9.94 -20.68
N LYS A 29 5.47 -10.93 -21.25
CA LYS A 29 6.93 -11.03 -21.25
C LYS A 29 7.58 -9.75 -21.82
N LYS A 30 7.04 -9.22 -22.94
CA LYS A 30 7.56 -7.97 -23.54
C LYS A 30 7.50 -6.80 -22.57
N TRP A 31 6.37 -6.60 -21.89
CA TRP A 31 6.23 -5.55 -20.89
C TRP A 31 7.16 -5.73 -19.69
N ILE A 32 7.37 -6.97 -19.25
CA ILE A 32 8.31 -7.31 -18.18
C ILE A 32 9.74 -6.93 -18.58
N PHE A 33 10.15 -7.24 -19.80
CA PHE A 33 11.48 -6.89 -20.30
C PHE A 33 11.65 -5.38 -20.55
N TYR A 34 10.61 -4.68 -21.01
CA TYR A 34 10.64 -3.21 -21.11
C TYR A 34 10.80 -2.55 -19.75
N PHE A 35 10.09 -3.04 -18.73
CA PHE A 35 10.26 -2.53 -17.37
C PHE A 35 11.64 -2.86 -16.79
N LEU A 36 12.17 -4.06 -17.04
CA LEU A 36 13.54 -4.40 -16.66
C LEU A 36 14.56 -3.45 -17.31
N GLY A 37 14.43 -3.21 -18.62
CA GLY A 37 15.27 -2.27 -19.35
C GLY A 37 15.18 -0.86 -18.80
N ALA A 38 13.99 -0.40 -18.42
CA ALA A 38 13.79 0.92 -17.83
C ALA A 38 14.45 1.07 -16.45
N ILE A 39 14.42 0.03 -15.60
CA ILE A 39 15.13 0.03 -14.31
C ILE A 39 16.65 0.05 -14.53
N ILE A 40 17.16 -0.75 -15.48
CA ILE A 40 18.60 -0.75 -15.80
C ILE A 40 19.04 0.62 -16.32
N PHE A 41 18.26 1.24 -17.21
CA PHE A 41 18.56 2.59 -17.69
C PHE A 41 18.52 3.63 -16.56
N LEU A 42 17.55 3.54 -15.66
CA LEU A 42 17.48 4.39 -14.47
C LEU A 42 18.70 4.21 -13.55
N PHE A 43 19.17 2.97 -13.38
CA PHE A 43 20.39 2.66 -12.63
C PHE A 43 21.62 3.32 -13.26
N LEU A 44 21.77 3.24 -14.58
CA LEU A 44 22.85 3.88 -15.32
C LEU A 44 22.79 5.41 -15.23
N LEU A 45 21.59 6.01 -15.35
CA LEU A 45 21.39 7.46 -15.15
C LEU A 45 21.85 7.90 -13.76
N ASN A 46 21.51 7.14 -12.72
CA ASN A 46 21.92 7.47 -11.36
C ASN A 46 23.46 7.37 -11.20
N ILE A 47 24.11 6.35 -11.77
CA ILE A 47 25.58 6.27 -11.80
C ILE A 47 26.20 7.53 -12.43
N ILE A 48 25.68 7.96 -13.58
CA ILE A 48 26.16 9.18 -14.25
C ILE A 48 25.98 10.40 -13.33
N LEU A 49 24.84 10.51 -12.66
CA LEU A 49 24.54 11.60 -11.73
C LEU A 49 25.51 11.63 -10.54
N VAL A 50 25.84 10.47 -9.96
CA VAL A 50 26.84 10.33 -8.89
C VAL A 50 28.22 10.76 -9.38
N ILE A 51 28.63 10.34 -10.59
CA ILE A 51 29.93 10.71 -11.17
C ILE A 51 30.02 12.22 -11.40
N LEU A 52 29.00 12.81 -12.02
CA LEU A 52 28.94 14.25 -12.29
C LEU A 52 29.02 15.07 -11.01
N LEU A 53 28.32 14.61 -9.97
CA LEU A 53 28.36 15.26 -8.67
C LEU A 53 29.75 15.13 -8.01
N GLY A 54 30.40 13.97 -8.15
CA GLY A 54 31.77 13.76 -7.69
C GLY A 54 32.77 14.71 -8.36
N ILE A 55 32.67 14.89 -9.68
CA ILE A 55 33.50 15.83 -10.44
C ILE A 55 33.24 17.28 -10.00
N ALA A 56 31.96 17.67 -9.89
CA ALA A 56 31.59 19.02 -9.47
C ALA A 56 32.05 19.33 -8.03
N SER A 57 32.00 18.35 -7.14
CA SER A 57 32.52 18.46 -5.78
C SER A 57 34.04 18.54 -5.73
N ALA A 58 34.76 17.70 -6.49
CA ALA A 58 36.23 17.71 -6.53
C ALA A 58 36.80 19.02 -7.07
N ASN A 59 36.09 19.67 -7.99
CA ASN A 59 36.47 20.97 -8.56
C ASN A 59 36.07 22.17 -7.67
N ASN A 60 35.55 21.95 -6.46
CA ASN A 60 34.97 22.97 -5.57
C ASN A 60 33.89 23.84 -6.25
N ARG A 61 33.24 23.34 -7.32
CA ARG A 61 32.18 24.08 -8.02
C ARG A 61 30.82 23.94 -7.34
N LEU A 62 30.72 23.00 -6.41
CA LEU A 62 29.58 22.84 -5.52
C LEU A 62 29.72 23.59 -4.18
N SER A 63 30.88 24.19 -3.87
CA SER A 63 31.02 25.07 -2.70
C SER A 63 30.43 26.44 -3.01
N ILE A 64 29.12 26.46 -3.21
CA ILE A 64 28.34 27.67 -3.43
C ILE A 64 27.76 28.18 -2.11
N LEU A 65 28.30 27.74 -0.97
CA LEU A 65 28.08 28.46 0.27
C LEU A 65 28.99 29.69 0.21
N PRO A 66 28.45 30.93 0.28
CA PRO A 66 29.30 32.01 0.72
C PRO A 66 29.86 31.56 2.07
N ALA A 67 31.18 31.42 2.15
CA ALA A 67 31.83 31.61 3.43
C ALA A 67 31.36 32.99 3.88
N GLU A 68 30.35 33.04 4.75
CA GLU A 68 29.94 34.28 5.37
C GLU A 68 31.24 34.92 5.84
N ALA A 69 31.47 36.14 5.38
CA ALA A 69 32.65 36.96 5.66
C ALA A 69 32.69 37.38 7.14
N ASN A 70 32.26 36.51 8.06
CA ASN A 70 32.55 36.53 9.47
C ASN A 70 33.53 35.40 9.77
N VAL A 71 34.81 35.77 9.71
CA VAL A 71 36.01 35.01 10.07
C VAL A 71 35.93 34.38 11.49
N ASN A 72 34.89 34.69 12.27
CA ASN A 72 34.71 34.26 13.65
C ASN A 72 33.75 33.06 13.86
N SER A 73 33.07 32.55 12.82
CA SER A 73 32.16 31.38 12.94
C SER A 73 32.45 30.23 11.96
N ALA A 74 33.56 30.28 11.23
CA ALA A 74 33.74 29.57 9.97
C ALA A 74 34.08 28.06 10.04
N ASN A 75 34.26 27.44 11.22
CA ASN A 75 34.94 26.13 11.24
C ASN A 75 34.07 24.87 11.34
N ASN A 76 32.76 24.94 11.64
CA ASN A 76 32.00 23.70 11.94
C ASN A 76 30.66 23.49 11.20
N THR A 77 30.14 24.45 10.44
CA THR A 77 28.81 24.32 9.80
C THR A 77 28.85 23.95 8.32
N ASN A 78 29.96 24.18 7.61
CA ASN A 78 30.01 24.03 6.15
C ASN A 78 30.32 22.60 5.66
N SER A 79 30.97 21.75 6.47
CA SER A 79 31.28 20.36 6.06
C SER A 79 30.03 19.49 5.93
N ASN A 80 29.02 19.73 6.79
CA ASN A 80 27.85 18.86 6.90
C ASN A 80 26.84 19.10 5.77
N GLN A 81 26.80 20.30 5.18
CA GLN A 81 25.85 20.61 4.10
C GLN A 81 26.25 19.99 2.76
N ASN A 82 27.56 19.90 2.49
CA ASN A 82 28.07 19.30 1.24
C ASN A 82 28.02 17.77 1.28
N SER A 83 28.20 17.14 2.46
CA SER A 83 28.11 15.68 2.59
C SER A 83 26.72 15.14 2.26
N ASP A 84 25.66 15.88 2.62
CA ASP A 84 24.29 15.44 2.38
C ASP A 84 23.91 15.41 0.90
N ILE A 85 24.41 16.36 0.10
CA ILE A 85 24.10 16.45 -1.33
C ILE A 85 24.67 15.25 -2.09
N ILE A 86 25.84 14.76 -1.67
CA ILE A 86 26.48 13.57 -2.22
C ILE A 86 25.82 12.28 -1.70
N ALA A 87 25.42 12.26 -0.42
CA ALA A 87 24.79 11.08 0.17
C ALA A 87 23.46 10.73 -0.51
N LEU A 88 22.63 11.71 -0.87
CA LEU A 88 21.30 11.47 -1.44
C LEU A 88 21.31 10.63 -2.75
N PRO A 89 22.09 10.98 -3.80
CA PRO A 89 22.25 10.14 -4.99
C PRO A 89 22.75 8.73 -4.69
N VAL A 90 23.71 8.59 -3.78
CA VAL A 90 24.29 7.29 -3.42
C VAL A 90 23.26 6.40 -2.71
N ILE A 91 22.48 6.98 -1.80
CA ILE A 91 21.37 6.29 -1.14
C ILE A 91 20.30 5.91 -2.16
N SER A 92 19.96 6.82 -3.10
CA SER A 92 19.04 6.51 -4.20
C SER A 92 19.54 5.38 -5.09
N LEU A 93 20.85 5.35 -5.41
CA LEU A 93 21.48 4.28 -6.18
C LEU A 93 21.32 2.92 -5.49
N PHE A 94 21.47 2.89 -4.17
CA PHE A 94 21.25 1.69 -3.36
C PHE A 94 19.80 1.19 -3.45
N PHE A 95 18.80 2.08 -3.37
CA PHE A 95 17.39 1.68 -3.52
C PHE A 95 17.06 1.20 -4.94
N ILE A 96 17.61 1.83 -5.98
CA ILE A 96 17.44 1.37 -7.37
C ILE A 96 18.10 0.00 -7.55
N PHE A 97 19.28 -0.22 -6.97
CA PHE A 97 19.95 -1.52 -7.00
C PHE A 97 19.12 -2.61 -6.33
N ILE A 98 18.59 -2.34 -5.12
CA ILE A 98 17.65 -3.23 -4.43
C ILE A 98 16.45 -3.53 -5.33
N SER A 99 15.84 -2.49 -5.91
CA SER A 99 14.70 -2.62 -6.81
C SER A 99 14.98 -3.55 -7.99
N LEU A 100 16.15 -3.40 -8.62
CA LEU A 100 16.61 -4.23 -9.72
C LEU A 100 16.79 -5.69 -9.30
N VAL A 101 17.46 -5.95 -8.17
CA VAL A 101 17.67 -7.31 -7.64
C VAL A 101 16.34 -7.98 -7.31
N TYR A 102 15.45 -7.30 -6.57
CA TYR A 102 14.13 -7.83 -6.25
C TYR A 102 13.30 -8.10 -7.51
N PHE A 103 13.39 -7.23 -8.52
CA PHE A 103 12.65 -7.43 -9.76
C PHE A 103 13.17 -8.65 -10.53
N LEU A 104 14.49 -8.80 -10.66
CA LEU A 104 15.11 -9.98 -11.27
C LEU A 104 14.72 -11.28 -10.56
N VAL A 105 14.77 -11.29 -9.22
CA VAL A 105 14.33 -12.44 -8.42
C VAL A 105 12.85 -12.73 -8.67
N SER A 106 12.00 -11.70 -8.75
CA SER A 106 10.56 -11.87 -9.03
C SER A 106 10.31 -12.47 -10.41
N ILE A 107 11.07 -12.02 -11.42
CA ILE A 107 11.04 -12.57 -12.78
C ILE A 107 11.37 -14.07 -12.71
N VAL A 108 12.52 -14.44 -12.14
CA VAL A 108 12.94 -15.85 -12.08
C VAL A 108 11.89 -16.73 -11.41
N HIS A 109 11.32 -16.27 -10.29
CA HIS A 109 10.24 -17.00 -9.62
C HIS A 109 8.99 -17.12 -10.48
N SER A 110 8.58 -16.05 -11.15
CA SER A 110 7.40 -16.05 -12.00
C SER A 110 7.52 -16.97 -13.21
N PHE A 111 8.69 -17.03 -13.84
CA PHE A 111 8.93 -17.95 -14.96
C PHE A 111 9.00 -19.41 -14.50
N LYS A 112 9.62 -19.70 -13.34
CA LYS A 112 9.64 -21.05 -12.77
C LYS A 112 8.25 -21.55 -12.38
N ALA A 113 7.46 -20.68 -11.75
CA ALA A 113 6.12 -21.01 -11.28
C ALA A 113 5.03 -20.86 -12.37
N LYS A 114 5.40 -20.43 -13.59
CA LYS A 114 4.47 -20.12 -14.70
C LYS A 114 3.31 -19.21 -14.27
N THR A 115 3.59 -18.21 -13.45
CA THR A 115 2.60 -17.26 -12.91
C THR A 115 3.22 -15.91 -12.56
N PHE A 116 2.53 -14.82 -12.86
CA PHE A 116 3.00 -13.46 -12.56
C PHE A 116 2.50 -12.89 -11.22
N ILE A 117 1.94 -13.71 -10.33
CA ILE A 117 1.41 -13.26 -9.01
C ILE A 117 2.47 -12.54 -8.15
N ARG A 118 3.72 -13.00 -8.21
CA ARG A 118 4.84 -12.46 -7.41
C ARG A 118 5.61 -11.33 -8.10
N LEU A 119 5.21 -10.96 -9.32
CA LEU A 119 5.95 -10.03 -10.16
C LEU A 119 5.94 -8.61 -9.57
N GLY A 120 7.12 -8.04 -9.30
CA GLY A 120 7.29 -6.63 -8.96
C GLY A 120 6.60 -6.13 -7.67
N ALA A 121 6.19 -7.04 -6.77
CA ALA A 121 5.40 -6.67 -5.59
C ALA A 121 6.05 -5.60 -4.69
N THR A 122 7.38 -5.62 -4.55
CA THR A 122 8.15 -4.68 -3.74
C THR A 122 8.95 -3.66 -4.57
N THR A 123 9.19 -3.96 -5.86
CA THR A 123 9.98 -3.12 -6.78
C THR A 123 9.42 -1.70 -6.90
N GLY A 124 8.09 -1.54 -6.96
CA GLY A 124 7.46 -0.22 -7.06
C GLY A 124 7.75 0.68 -5.87
N ALA A 125 7.72 0.14 -4.65
CA ALA A 125 7.99 0.90 -3.44
C ALA A 125 9.41 1.48 -3.44
N TRP A 126 10.39 0.68 -3.86
CA TRP A 126 11.79 1.13 -3.95
C TRP A 126 12.00 2.20 -5.04
N ILE A 127 11.27 2.12 -6.16
CA ILE A 127 11.30 3.15 -7.20
C ILE A 127 10.70 4.47 -6.66
N ILE A 128 9.56 4.42 -5.96
CA ILE A 128 8.94 5.61 -5.35
C ILE A 128 9.89 6.26 -4.33
N ILE A 129 10.50 5.46 -3.45
CA ILE A 129 11.46 5.98 -2.47
C ILE A 129 12.62 6.69 -3.18
N SER A 130 13.15 6.10 -4.26
CA SER A 130 14.22 6.70 -5.07
C SER A 130 13.78 8.02 -5.72
N ASP A 131 12.54 8.06 -6.24
CA ASP A 131 11.95 9.26 -6.85
C ASP A 131 11.82 10.42 -5.83
N VAL A 132 11.32 10.12 -4.63
CA VAL A 132 11.23 11.09 -3.54
C VAL A 132 12.61 11.65 -3.18
N LEU A 133 13.65 10.81 -3.13
CA LEU A 133 15.03 11.27 -2.89
C LEU A 133 15.54 12.20 -3.99
N PHE A 134 15.22 11.92 -5.27
CA PHE A 134 15.57 12.82 -6.37
C PHE A 134 14.82 14.14 -6.31
N VAL A 135 13.54 14.14 -5.92
CA VAL A 135 12.78 15.38 -5.71
C VAL A 135 13.37 16.22 -4.57
N ILE A 136 13.74 15.58 -3.45
CA ILE A 136 14.41 16.27 -2.33
C ILE A 136 15.74 16.87 -2.81
N LEU A 137 16.54 16.11 -3.56
CA LEU A 137 17.80 16.59 -4.13
C LEU A 137 17.57 17.76 -5.08
N PHE A 138 16.55 17.69 -5.94
CA PHE A 138 16.19 18.76 -6.85
C PHE A 138 15.81 20.04 -6.13
N ILE A 139 14.96 19.96 -5.10
CA ILE A 139 14.59 21.12 -4.29
C ILE A 139 15.83 21.73 -3.64
N ARG A 140 16.72 20.92 -3.05
CA ARG A 140 17.97 21.41 -2.43
C ARG A 140 18.86 22.12 -3.43
N VAL A 141 19.12 21.52 -4.58
CA VAL A 141 19.94 22.10 -5.64
C VAL A 141 19.30 23.39 -6.17
N LEU A 142 17.99 23.40 -6.36
CA LEU A 142 17.25 24.59 -6.80
C LEU A 142 17.35 25.73 -5.78
N THR A 143 17.20 25.45 -4.47
CA THR A 143 17.37 26.46 -3.42
C THR A 143 18.78 27.04 -3.43
N GLN A 144 19.80 26.22 -3.62
CA GLN A 144 21.18 26.69 -3.75
C GLN A 144 21.40 27.55 -5.00
N ILE A 145 20.77 27.19 -6.12
CA ILE A 145 20.84 27.98 -7.35
C ILE A 145 20.22 29.37 -7.14
N VAL A 146 19.06 29.44 -6.50
CA VAL A 146 18.37 30.70 -6.21
C VAL A 146 19.19 31.60 -5.29
N GLN A 147 19.76 31.04 -4.22
CA GLN A 147 20.58 31.76 -3.25
C GLN A 147 21.88 32.33 -3.88
N ASN A 148 22.43 31.65 -4.89
CA ASN A 148 23.72 31.99 -5.50
C ASN A 148 23.61 32.36 -6.98
N SER A 149 22.44 32.86 -7.38
CA SER A 149 22.09 33.14 -8.77
C SER A 149 23.07 34.06 -9.50
N GLN A 150 23.82 34.91 -8.78
CA GLN A 150 24.82 35.79 -9.37
C GLN A 150 26.12 35.09 -9.82
N GLN A 151 26.44 33.91 -9.26
CA GLN A 151 27.71 33.21 -9.52
C GLN A 151 27.55 31.99 -10.44
N LEU A 152 26.32 31.49 -10.64
CA LEU A 152 26.09 30.19 -11.28
C LEU A 152 25.95 30.23 -12.79
N PHE A 153 25.60 31.38 -13.38
CA PHE A 153 25.41 31.51 -14.83
C PHE A 153 26.64 32.04 -15.60
N THR A 154 27.84 32.01 -15.00
CA THR A 154 29.08 32.22 -15.74
C THR A 154 29.50 30.95 -16.50
N ASP A 155 30.21 31.11 -17.62
CA ASP A 155 30.74 30.02 -18.47
C ASP A 155 31.58 28.97 -17.71
N SER A 156 32.00 29.29 -16.48
CA SER A 156 32.75 28.44 -15.56
C SER A 156 31.94 27.35 -14.85
N ASN A 157 30.63 27.17 -15.09
CA ASN A 157 29.79 26.23 -14.33
C ASN A 157 29.07 25.17 -15.20
N PHE A 158 29.65 24.80 -16.33
CA PHE A 158 29.09 23.81 -17.26
C PHE A 158 28.70 22.48 -16.56
N GLU A 159 29.51 21.98 -15.63
CA GLU A 159 29.27 20.72 -14.92
C GLU A 159 28.04 20.78 -14.02
N VAL A 160 27.79 21.93 -13.37
CA VAL A 160 26.63 22.14 -12.50
C VAL A 160 25.36 22.17 -13.34
N SER A 161 25.39 22.88 -14.47
CA SER A 161 24.28 22.91 -15.44
C SER A 161 23.98 21.51 -16.00
N LEU A 162 25.02 20.76 -16.36
CA LEU A 162 24.87 19.40 -16.88
C LEU A 162 24.31 18.45 -15.81
N PHE A 163 24.80 18.52 -14.57
CA PHE A 163 24.23 17.80 -13.44
C PHE A 163 22.74 18.10 -13.26
N PHE A 164 22.35 19.37 -13.31
CA PHE A 164 20.95 19.78 -13.16
C PHE A 164 20.06 19.24 -14.28
N VAL A 165 20.54 19.24 -15.53
CA VAL A 165 19.83 18.64 -16.67
C VAL A 165 19.65 17.13 -16.47
N PHE A 166 20.71 16.42 -16.06
CA PHE A 166 20.63 14.97 -15.78
C PHE A 166 19.69 14.66 -14.60
N LEU A 167 19.64 15.52 -13.60
CA LEU A 167 18.71 15.40 -12.48
C LEU A 167 17.25 15.51 -12.96
N ILE A 168 16.93 16.50 -13.79
CA ILE A 168 15.59 16.64 -14.38
C ILE A 168 15.23 15.42 -15.24
N ILE A 169 16.14 14.97 -16.11
CA ILE A 169 15.92 13.77 -16.94
C ILE A 169 15.65 12.55 -16.06
N THR A 170 16.39 12.39 -14.97
CA THR A 170 16.24 11.29 -14.03
C THR A 170 14.87 11.31 -13.34
N ILE A 171 14.40 12.48 -12.90
CA ILE A 171 13.06 12.64 -12.28
C ILE A 171 11.97 12.31 -13.30
N ILE A 172 12.04 12.88 -14.50
CA ILE A 172 11.06 12.61 -15.58
C ILE A 172 11.04 11.12 -15.92
N TRP A 173 12.22 10.49 -16.05
CA TRP A 173 12.33 9.08 -16.38
C TRP A 173 11.79 8.17 -15.27
N THR A 174 12.08 8.50 -14.00
CA THR A 174 11.60 7.75 -12.84
C THR A 174 10.07 7.85 -12.75
N SER A 175 9.53 9.05 -12.88
CA SER A 175 8.10 9.32 -12.94
C SER A 175 7.42 8.57 -14.09
N PHE A 176 7.99 8.59 -15.29
CA PHE A 176 7.49 7.83 -16.44
C PHE A 176 7.49 6.31 -16.19
N THR A 177 8.60 5.79 -15.68
CA THR A 177 8.78 4.36 -15.36
C THR A 177 7.73 3.89 -14.36
N TYR A 178 7.47 4.69 -13.34
CA TYR A 178 6.45 4.39 -12.34
C TYR A 178 5.01 4.54 -12.89
N ALA A 179 4.69 5.69 -13.49
CA ALA A 179 3.33 5.99 -13.94
C ALA A 179 2.87 5.12 -15.11
N PHE A 180 3.78 4.66 -15.97
CA PHE A 180 3.42 3.90 -17.16
C PHE A 180 3.77 2.41 -17.04
N LEU A 181 5.07 2.09 -16.93
CA LEU A 181 5.54 0.71 -17.01
C LEU A 181 5.15 -0.08 -15.76
N PHE A 182 5.36 0.47 -14.57
CA PHE A 182 5.01 -0.22 -13.33
C PHE A 182 3.49 -0.45 -13.20
N ARG A 183 2.65 0.47 -13.66
CA ARG A 183 1.19 0.24 -13.73
C ARG A 183 0.83 -0.94 -14.63
N LYS A 184 1.51 -1.12 -15.77
CA LYS A 184 1.31 -2.30 -16.63
C LYS A 184 1.76 -3.59 -15.95
N ILE A 185 2.87 -3.58 -15.22
CA ILE A 185 3.32 -4.73 -14.43
C ILE A 185 2.29 -5.11 -13.36
N ASN A 186 1.75 -4.12 -12.63
CA ASN A 186 0.70 -4.36 -11.63
C ASN A 186 -0.60 -4.88 -12.26
N PHE A 187 -0.96 -4.41 -13.45
CA PHE A 187 -2.11 -4.93 -14.17
C PHE A 187 -1.94 -6.42 -14.51
N ILE A 188 -0.78 -6.80 -15.04
CA ILE A 188 -0.46 -8.21 -15.33
C ILE A 188 -0.54 -9.04 -14.05
N ARG A 189 0.08 -8.58 -12.97
CA ARG A 189 0.01 -9.25 -11.67
C ARG A 189 -1.43 -9.42 -11.19
N TYR A 190 -2.25 -8.37 -11.32
CA TYR A 190 -3.64 -8.38 -10.91
C TYR A 190 -4.47 -9.41 -11.68
N GLU A 191 -4.31 -9.52 -13.00
CA GLU A 191 -5.00 -10.55 -13.79
C GLU A 191 -4.67 -11.97 -13.29
N PHE A 192 -3.40 -12.24 -12.98
CA PHE A 192 -2.99 -13.55 -12.45
C PHE A 192 -3.53 -13.81 -11.03
N ILE A 193 -3.57 -12.79 -10.17
CA ILE A 193 -4.18 -12.90 -8.84
C ILE A 193 -5.67 -13.18 -8.95
N ASN A 194 -6.36 -12.49 -9.85
CA ASN A 194 -7.80 -12.68 -10.05
C ASN A 194 -8.12 -14.08 -10.59
N SER A 195 -7.34 -14.57 -11.56
CA SER A 195 -7.46 -15.95 -12.04
C SER A 195 -7.22 -16.98 -10.93
N PHE A 196 -6.18 -16.79 -10.12
CA PHE A 196 -5.88 -17.69 -8.99
C PHE A 196 -6.99 -17.70 -7.93
N ASN A 197 -7.49 -16.53 -7.54
CA ASN A 197 -8.57 -16.44 -6.56
C ASN A 197 -9.88 -17.04 -7.10
N ASN A 198 -10.16 -16.85 -8.39
CA ASN A 198 -11.33 -17.44 -9.02
C ASN A 198 -11.24 -18.97 -9.11
N GLU A 199 -10.07 -19.53 -9.40
CA GLU A 199 -9.86 -20.98 -9.32
C GLU A 199 -10.11 -21.52 -7.91
N ALA A 200 -9.47 -20.92 -6.91
CA ALA A 200 -9.65 -21.31 -5.51
C ALA A 200 -11.13 -21.20 -5.07
N PHE A 201 -11.82 -20.15 -5.51
CA PHE A 201 -13.25 -19.98 -5.25
C PHE A 201 -14.09 -21.06 -5.94
N GLN A 202 -13.80 -21.40 -7.20
CA GLN A 202 -14.52 -22.47 -7.90
C GLN A 202 -14.28 -23.84 -7.26
N GLU A 203 -13.06 -24.12 -6.79
CA GLU A 203 -12.75 -25.34 -6.04
C GLU A 203 -13.53 -25.41 -4.73
N GLN A 204 -13.59 -24.31 -3.98
CA GLN A 204 -14.39 -24.23 -2.76
C GLN A 204 -15.89 -24.40 -3.05
N MET A 205 -16.41 -23.77 -4.09
CA MET A 205 -17.81 -23.93 -4.52
C MET A 205 -18.14 -25.37 -4.91
N LYS A 206 -17.23 -26.07 -5.61
CA LYS A 206 -17.40 -27.49 -5.92
C LYS A 206 -17.33 -28.36 -4.67
N ALA A 207 -16.42 -28.06 -3.75
CA ALA A 207 -16.34 -28.75 -2.46
C ALA A 207 -17.63 -28.56 -1.63
N MET A 208 -18.23 -27.36 -1.66
CA MET A 208 -19.53 -27.07 -1.05
C MET A 208 -20.67 -27.86 -1.71
N GLN A 209 -20.71 -27.92 -3.03
CA GLN A 209 -21.72 -28.70 -3.76
C GLN A 209 -21.60 -30.20 -3.48
N ASN A 210 -20.38 -30.72 -3.36
CA ASN A 210 -20.14 -32.14 -3.12
C ASN A 210 -20.35 -32.55 -1.65
N ASN A 211 -20.20 -31.63 -0.70
CA ASN A 211 -20.40 -31.89 0.74
C ASN A 211 -21.26 -30.79 1.39
N PRO A 212 -22.55 -30.68 1.02
CA PRO A 212 -23.41 -29.60 1.50
C PRO A 212 -23.59 -29.60 3.03
N GLU A 213 -23.50 -30.76 3.68
CA GLU A 213 -23.66 -30.90 5.13
C GLU A 213 -22.57 -30.17 5.94
N ASN A 214 -21.34 -30.13 5.43
CA ASN A 214 -20.23 -29.42 6.09
C ASN A 214 -20.39 -27.89 6.02
N PHE A 215 -21.18 -27.39 5.08
CA PHE A 215 -21.40 -25.96 4.85
C PHE A 215 -22.80 -25.47 5.23
N ALA A 216 -23.75 -26.39 5.45
CA ALA A 216 -25.09 -26.10 5.95
C ALA A 216 -25.04 -25.36 7.30
N ASN A 217 -24.12 -25.76 8.19
CA ASN A 217 -23.92 -25.10 9.49
C ASN A 217 -23.45 -23.64 9.37
N ILE A 218 -22.78 -23.27 8.27
CA ILE A 218 -22.30 -21.90 8.02
C ILE A 218 -23.45 -21.03 7.51
N PHE A 219 -24.29 -21.56 6.60
CA PHE A 219 -25.48 -20.85 6.11
C PHE A 219 -26.57 -20.71 7.19
N ASP A 220 -26.74 -21.70 8.06
CA ASP A 220 -27.68 -21.66 9.18
C ASP A 220 -27.34 -20.58 10.22
N LEU A 221 -26.05 -20.29 10.42
CA LEU A 221 -25.60 -19.18 11.26
C LEU A 221 -26.03 -17.81 10.72
N PHE A 222 -26.00 -17.60 9.39
CA PHE A 222 -26.46 -16.37 8.76
C PHE A 222 -28.00 -16.25 8.73
N ASN A 223 -28.71 -17.36 8.50
CA ASN A 223 -30.18 -17.35 8.46
C ASN A 223 -30.83 -17.16 9.84
N LYS A 224 -30.19 -17.62 10.91
CA LYS A 224 -30.68 -17.38 12.29
C LYS A 224 -30.50 -15.93 12.74
N GLN A 225 -29.55 -15.19 12.18
CA GLN A 225 -29.32 -13.78 12.50
C GLN A 225 -30.36 -12.84 11.86
N ASN A 226 -30.82 -13.14 10.64
CA ASN A 226 -31.81 -12.31 9.94
C ASN A 226 -33.27 -12.53 10.38
N ASN A 227 -33.58 -13.65 11.05
CA ASN A 227 -34.94 -13.93 11.53
C ASN A 227 -35.23 -13.43 12.95
N ALA A 228 -34.24 -12.86 13.65
CA ALA A 228 -34.40 -12.36 15.02
C ALA A 228 -34.82 -10.86 15.13
N SER A 229 -34.99 -10.15 14.00
CA SER A 229 -35.19 -8.68 13.99
C SER A 229 -36.60 -8.20 13.61
N ASN A 230 -37.59 -9.07 13.42
CA ASN A 230 -38.95 -8.61 13.12
C ASN A 230 -39.80 -8.49 14.39
N ASN A 231 -39.76 -7.31 15.03
CA ASN A 231 -40.85 -6.84 15.87
C ASN A 231 -41.37 -5.47 15.36
N PRO A 232 -42.69 -5.23 15.42
CA PRO A 232 -43.36 -4.20 14.64
C PRO A 232 -43.19 -2.81 15.25
N PHE A 233 -42.95 -1.83 14.39
CA PHE A 233 -42.95 -0.40 14.69
C PHE A 233 -44.30 0.02 15.31
N VAL A 234 -44.30 0.37 16.61
CA VAL A 234 -45.38 1.11 17.25
C VAL A 234 -45.12 2.59 16.99
N ASN A 235 -46.03 3.23 16.25
CA ASN A 235 -46.04 4.65 15.96
C ASN A 235 -46.61 5.43 17.17
N PRO A 236 -45.99 6.52 17.64
CA PRO A 236 -46.70 7.47 18.49
C PRO A 236 -46.77 8.86 17.84
N GLN A 237 -47.95 9.19 17.30
CA GLN A 237 -48.44 10.56 17.27
C GLN A 237 -48.85 10.95 18.69
N GLY A 238 -48.41 12.12 19.16
CA GLY A 238 -48.88 12.69 20.42
C GLY A 238 -48.00 13.82 20.93
N MET A 239 -48.29 15.03 20.45
CA MET A 239 -47.66 16.28 20.87
C MET A 239 -48.47 16.87 22.05
N ASN A 240 -47.84 17.12 23.21
CA ASN A 240 -47.99 18.39 23.93
C ASN A 240 -46.95 18.58 25.07
N PRO A 241 -46.62 19.84 25.43
CA PRO A 241 -45.42 20.20 26.17
C PRO A 241 -45.68 20.64 27.62
N ASN A 242 -44.57 20.89 28.33
CA ASN A 242 -44.37 21.52 29.65
C ASN A 242 -44.30 20.62 30.88
N GLY A 243 -43.10 20.58 31.47
CA GLY A 243 -42.82 20.08 32.81
C GLY A 243 -41.32 19.93 33.06
N GLN A 244 -40.66 21.01 33.48
CA GLN A 244 -39.25 21.04 33.90
C GLN A 244 -39.05 20.34 35.29
N PRO A 245 -37.81 20.10 35.74
CA PRO A 245 -37.20 18.77 35.81
C PRO A 245 -37.21 18.19 37.23
N LYS A 246 -37.34 16.86 37.35
CA LYS A 246 -37.02 16.16 38.60
C LYS A 246 -36.41 14.78 38.33
N SER A 247 -35.20 14.63 38.85
CA SER A 247 -34.39 13.42 38.95
C SER A 247 -35.15 12.23 39.56
N THR A 248 -35.23 11.10 38.85
CA THR A 248 -35.03 9.76 39.42
C THR A 248 -34.79 8.71 38.34
N ALA A 249 -33.65 8.02 38.47
CA ALA A 249 -33.31 6.66 38.06
C ALA A 249 -34.20 5.91 37.04
N THR A 250 -33.60 5.55 35.89
CA THR A 250 -33.85 4.24 35.25
C THR A 250 -32.59 3.76 34.51
N HIS A 251 -31.48 3.59 35.23
CA HIS A 251 -30.42 2.67 34.79
C HIS A 251 -30.71 1.30 35.42
N GLN A 252 -31.56 0.51 34.78
CA GLN A 252 -31.79 -0.87 35.22
C GLN A 252 -32.22 -1.80 34.08
N SER A 253 -31.63 -1.60 32.90
CA SER A 253 -31.78 -2.52 31.76
C SER A 253 -30.44 -2.87 31.08
N GLU A 254 -29.42 -2.01 31.13
CA GLU A 254 -28.10 -2.28 30.53
C GLU A 254 -27.33 -3.42 31.23
N ASN A 255 -27.43 -3.54 32.56
CA ASN A 255 -26.66 -4.55 33.31
C ASN A 255 -27.06 -6.01 33.01
N SER A 256 -28.25 -6.29 32.48
CA SER A 256 -28.66 -7.66 32.17
C SER A 256 -28.08 -8.16 30.86
N LYS A 257 -28.00 -7.29 29.84
CA LYS A 257 -27.44 -7.65 28.53
C LYS A 257 -25.93 -7.78 28.58
N GLU A 258 -25.25 -6.87 29.28
CA GLU A 258 -23.80 -6.90 29.43
C GLU A 258 -23.33 -8.10 30.26
N ALA A 259 -24.04 -8.45 31.33
CA ALA A 259 -23.73 -9.63 32.13
C ALA A 259 -23.93 -10.95 31.38
N GLU A 260 -24.93 -11.02 30.48
CA GLU A 260 -25.15 -12.18 29.63
C GLU A 260 -24.10 -12.28 28.52
N ALA A 261 -23.76 -11.15 27.89
CA ALA A 261 -22.68 -11.08 26.89
C ALA A 261 -21.33 -11.47 27.51
N ARG A 262 -21.01 -10.97 28.71
CA ARG A 262 -19.76 -11.30 29.41
C ARG A 262 -19.63 -12.79 29.70
N LYS A 263 -20.68 -13.46 30.17
CA LYS A 263 -20.68 -14.93 30.38
C LYS A 263 -20.47 -15.72 29.09
N LYS A 264 -20.99 -15.22 27.97
CA LYS A 264 -20.84 -15.89 26.66
C LYS A 264 -19.45 -15.70 26.08
N VAL A 265 -18.84 -14.52 26.25
CA VAL A 265 -17.53 -14.19 25.66
C VAL A 265 -16.37 -14.71 26.51
N GLU A 266 -16.48 -14.73 27.85
CA GLU A 266 -15.42 -15.24 28.75
C GLU A 266 -15.13 -16.75 28.60
N ASN A 267 -16.08 -17.52 28.07
CA ASN A 267 -15.95 -18.97 27.87
C ASN A 267 -15.46 -19.37 26.47
N LEU A 268 -15.20 -18.41 25.58
CA LEU A 268 -14.78 -18.68 24.21
C LEU A 268 -13.26 -18.92 24.12
N SER A 269 -12.86 -19.79 23.20
CA SER A 269 -11.44 -19.94 22.87
C SER A 269 -10.93 -18.69 22.14
N ILE A 270 -9.61 -18.48 22.12
CA ILE A 270 -8.99 -17.33 21.43
C ILE A 270 -9.33 -17.33 19.93
N ASP A 271 -9.39 -18.50 19.30
CA ASP A 271 -9.74 -18.64 17.89
C ASP A 271 -11.21 -18.24 17.64
N ASP A 272 -12.10 -18.54 18.59
CA ASP A 272 -13.50 -18.12 18.54
C ASP A 272 -13.65 -16.61 18.75
N LEU A 273 -12.83 -16.00 19.62
CA LEU A 273 -12.81 -14.55 19.83
C LEU A 273 -12.33 -13.81 18.56
N TYR A 274 -11.33 -14.34 17.85
CA TYR A 274 -10.87 -13.75 16.59
C TYR A 274 -11.88 -13.91 15.47
N SER A 275 -12.53 -15.07 15.36
CA SER A 275 -13.62 -15.30 14.41
C SER A 275 -14.82 -14.38 14.68
N LEU A 276 -15.14 -14.15 15.96
CA LEU A 276 -16.22 -13.25 16.37
C LEU A 276 -15.85 -11.78 16.09
N ALA A 277 -14.61 -11.38 16.32
CA ALA A 277 -14.14 -10.02 16.06
C ALA A 277 -14.03 -9.69 14.56
N GLU A 278 -13.61 -10.66 13.74
CA GLU A 278 -13.61 -10.54 12.28
C GLU A 278 -15.03 -10.28 11.76
N LYS A 279 -16.02 -10.98 12.32
CA LYS A 279 -17.43 -10.86 11.94
C LYS A 279 -18.11 -9.59 12.46
N LEU A 280 -17.64 -9.03 13.58
CA LEU A 280 -18.07 -7.74 14.10
C LEU A 280 -17.34 -6.56 13.43
N GLU A 281 -16.54 -6.83 12.38
CA GLU A 281 -15.73 -5.85 11.66
C GLU A 281 -14.81 -5.03 12.59
N ILE A 282 -14.37 -5.63 13.70
CA ILE A 282 -13.45 -4.97 14.64
C ILE A 282 -12.08 -4.85 13.97
N SER A 283 -11.78 -3.66 13.45
CA SER A 283 -10.47 -3.39 12.87
C SER A 283 -9.34 -3.69 13.86
N SER A 284 -8.24 -4.29 13.39
CA SER A 284 -7.06 -4.63 14.20
C SER A 284 -7.26 -5.74 15.25
N TYR A 285 -8.31 -6.56 15.15
CA TYR A 285 -8.56 -7.66 16.09
C TYR A 285 -7.39 -8.65 16.24
N LYS A 286 -6.61 -8.89 15.16
CA LYS A 286 -5.46 -9.81 15.17
C LYS A 286 -4.27 -9.32 16.00
N THR A 287 -4.18 -8.02 16.25
CA THR A 287 -3.08 -7.38 17.01
C THR A 287 -3.53 -6.91 18.38
N MET A 288 -4.81 -7.05 18.72
CA MET A 288 -5.40 -6.59 19.96
C MET A 288 -5.14 -7.62 21.09
N PRO A 289 -4.75 -7.18 22.30
CA PRO A 289 -4.67 -8.05 23.47
C PRO A 289 -6.02 -8.72 23.77
N THR A 290 -6.01 -10.00 24.14
CA THR A 290 -7.22 -10.82 24.31
C THR A 290 -8.26 -10.21 25.25
N LYS A 291 -7.83 -9.51 26.30
CA LYS A 291 -8.74 -8.82 27.24
C LYS A 291 -9.44 -7.62 26.60
N GLU A 292 -8.70 -6.82 25.85
CA GLU A 292 -9.23 -5.64 25.14
C GLU A 292 -10.19 -6.07 24.01
N LEU A 293 -9.87 -7.18 23.34
CA LEU A 293 -10.74 -7.78 22.34
C LEU A 293 -12.07 -8.24 22.94
N MET A 294 -12.00 -8.94 24.07
CA MET A 294 -13.15 -9.43 24.80
C MET A 294 -14.08 -8.30 25.25
N GLU A 295 -13.52 -7.23 25.84
CA GLU A 295 -14.30 -6.06 26.26
C GLU A 295 -14.95 -5.33 25.07
N THR A 296 -14.24 -5.22 23.94
CA THR A 296 -14.77 -4.61 22.73
C THR A 296 -15.94 -5.41 22.16
N ILE A 297 -15.81 -6.74 22.12
CA ILE A 297 -16.89 -7.65 21.71
C ILE A 297 -18.08 -7.53 22.66
N ILE A 298 -17.86 -7.56 23.99
CA ILE A 298 -18.93 -7.45 24.99
C ILE A 298 -19.68 -6.12 24.83
N LYS A 299 -18.96 -5.02 24.63
CA LYS A 299 -19.55 -3.69 24.45
C LYS A 299 -20.41 -3.60 23.19
N ILE A 300 -19.95 -4.18 22.08
CA ILE A 300 -20.71 -4.21 20.82
C ILE A 300 -21.96 -5.11 20.96
N LEU A 301 -21.84 -6.25 21.65
CA LEU A 301 -22.96 -7.16 21.89
C LEU A 301 -23.99 -6.61 22.88
N ALA A 302 -23.56 -5.82 23.87
CA ALA A 302 -24.45 -5.20 24.85
C ALA A 302 -25.15 -3.94 24.30
N SER A 303 -24.51 -3.25 23.34
CA SER A 303 -25.03 -2.04 22.69
C SER A 303 -26.04 -2.32 21.56
N ASN A 304 -26.14 -3.56 21.10
CA ASN A 304 -27.11 -4.02 20.10
C ASN A 304 -28.28 -4.81 20.74
#